data_AF-S6WCR5-F1
#
_entry.id   AF-S6WCR5-F1
#
_cell.length_a   1.000
_cell.length_b   1.000
_cell.length_c   1.000
_cell.angle_alpha   90.00
_cell.angle_beta   90.00
_cell.angle_gamma   90.00
#
_symmetry.space_group_name_H-M   'P 1'
#
loop_
_entity.id
_entity.type
_entity.pdbx_description
1 polymer ?
#
loop_
_entity_poly.entity_id
_entity_poly.type
_entity_poly.pdbx_seq_one_letter_code
_entity_poly.pdbx_strand_id
1 'polypeptide(L)'
;MQQPALKELWIILRLAGPLIASQMAHMLMVFTDTVMMGKIGPEALAGGGLGAATYSFISFFCVGVMAAVGTLVSIRHGAGDSEG
;
A
#
# COMPACT_ATOMS: atom_id res chain seq x y z
N MET A 1 -6.20 -34.95 13.04
CA MET A 1 -5.42 -34.25 11.99
C MET A 1 -5.91 -32.80 11.81
N GLN A 2 -5.90 -31.96 12.87
CA GLN A 2 -6.45 -30.57 12.83
C GLN A 2 -5.58 -29.52 13.54
N GLN A 3 -4.42 -29.92 14.11
CA GLN A 3 -3.54 -29.02 14.87
C GLN A 3 -2.61 -28.08 14.06
N PRO A 4 -2.27 -28.27 12.77
CA PRO A 4 -1.35 -27.37 12.07
C PRO A 4 -1.98 -26.03 11.67
N ALA A 5 -3.29 -25.96 11.46
CA ALA A 5 -3.97 -24.76 10.96
C ALA A 5 -3.89 -23.56 11.93
N LEU A 6 -3.97 -23.81 13.24
CA LEU A 6 -3.84 -22.74 14.26
C LEU A 6 -2.42 -22.20 14.34
N LYS A 7 -1.40 -23.04 14.10
CA LYS A 7 0.00 -22.64 14.11
C LYS A 7 0.34 -21.80 12.87
N GLU A 8 -0.15 -22.22 11.69
CA GLU A 8 -0.07 -21.44 10.45
C GLU A 8 -0.79 -20.10 10.59
N LEU A 9 -2.02 -20.10 11.12
CA LEU A 9 -2.80 -18.88 11.37
C LEU A 9 -2.06 -17.92 12.31
N TRP A 10 -1.41 -18.43 13.36
CA TRP A 10 -0.65 -17.63 14.30
C TRP A 10 0.61 -17.02 13.67
N ILE A 11 1.29 -17.76 12.79
CA ILE A 11 2.44 -17.25 12.02
C ILE A 11 2.00 -16.13 11.07
N ILE A 12 0.90 -16.34 10.35
CA ILE A 12 0.33 -15.34 9.44
C ILE A 12 -0.09 -14.11 10.25
N LEU A 13 -0.78 -14.27 11.39
CA LEU A 13 -1.19 -13.16 12.26
C LEU A 13 0.00 -12.38 12.82
N ARG A 14 1.11 -13.05 13.15
CA ARG A 14 2.31 -12.38 13.67
C ARG A 14 3.03 -11.57 12.59
N LEU A 15 2.93 -11.97 11.33
CA LEU A 15 3.45 -11.21 10.19
C LEU A 15 2.49 -10.10 9.74
N ALA A 16 1.19 -10.42 9.68
CA ALA A 16 0.15 -9.50 9.24
C ALA A 16 -0.14 -8.41 10.28
N GLY A 17 -0.01 -8.71 11.58
CA GLY A 17 -0.22 -7.77 12.67
C GLY A 17 0.52 -6.44 12.51
N PRO A 18 1.87 -6.43 12.38
CA PRO A 18 2.61 -5.19 12.16
C PRO A 18 2.27 -4.54 10.81
N LEU A 19 1.95 -5.32 9.78
CA LEU A 19 1.61 -4.82 8.45
C LEU A 19 0.26 -4.09 8.46
N ILE A 20 -0.73 -4.64 9.17
CA ILE A 20 -2.03 -4.01 9.41
C ILE A 20 -1.85 -2.72 10.22
N ALA A 21 -1.06 -2.77 11.30
CA ALA A 21 -0.79 -1.58 12.12
C ALA A 21 -0.12 -0.46 11.30
N SER A 22 0.84 -0.80 10.45
CA SER A 22 1.49 0.15 9.54
C SER A 22 0.51 0.77 8.55
N GLN A 23 -0.37 -0.05 7.94
CA GLN A 23 -1.37 0.46 7.00
C GLN A 23 -2.40 1.35 7.69
N MET A 24 -2.81 1.01 8.91
CA MET A 24 -3.70 1.85 9.71
C MET A 24 -3.04 3.18 10.08
N ALA A 25 -1.76 3.18 10.48
CA ALA A 25 -1.02 4.40 10.77
C ALA A 25 -0.90 5.30 9.53
N HIS A 26 -0.60 4.73 8.38
CA HIS A 26 -0.55 5.46 7.11
C HIS A 26 -1.91 6.08 6.75
N MET A 27 -3.00 5.32 6.90
CA MET A 27 -4.36 5.84 6.67
C MET A 27 -4.72 6.99 7.62
N LEU A 28 -4.37 6.86 8.91
CA LEU A 28 -4.60 7.89 9.93
C LEU A 28 -3.81 9.17 9.67
N MET A 29 -2.58 9.05 9.18
CA MET A 29 -1.77 10.21 8.77
C MET A 29 -2.48 10.99 7.65
N VAL A 30 -2.84 10.32 6.56
CA VAL A 30 -3.52 10.94 5.42
C VAL A 30 -4.87 11.56 5.82
N PHE A 31 -5.63 10.87 6.68
CA PHE A 31 -6.86 11.41 7.25
C PHE A 31 -6.60 12.69 8.05
N THR A 32 -5.58 12.69 8.90
CA THR A 32 -5.21 13.86 9.71
C THR A 32 -4.80 15.03 8.83
N ASP A 33 -4.01 14.78 7.78
CA ASP A 33 -3.61 15.81 6.81
C ASP A 33 -4.83 16.43 6.12
N THR A 34 -5.81 15.60 5.74
CA THR A 34 -7.06 16.05 5.12
C THR A 34 -7.92 16.89 6.08
N VAL A 35 -8.06 16.45 7.34
CA VAL A 35 -8.80 17.18 8.38
C VAL A 35 -8.14 18.53 8.69
N MET A 36 -6.81 18.55 8.80
CA MET A 36 -6.05 19.80 9.00
C MET A 36 -6.23 20.75 7.82
N MET A 37 -6.17 20.26 6.58
CA MET A 37 -6.42 21.06 5.38
C MET A 37 -7.85 21.62 5.35
N GLY A 38 -8.82 20.88 5.86
CA GLY A 38 -10.22 21.30 5.99
C GLY A 38 -10.45 22.39 7.03
N LYS A 39 -9.66 22.40 8.11
CA LYS A 39 -9.72 23.45 9.13
C LYS A 39 -9.11 24.78 8.66
N ILE A 40 -8.22 24.76 7.67
CA ILE A 40 -7.57 25.97 7.12
C ILE A 40 -8.50 26.72 6.17
N GLY A 41 -9.34 26.02 5.41
CA GLY A 41 -10.42 26.64 4.64
C GLY A 41 -11.02 25.72 3.57
N PRO A 42 -12.26 25.99 3.10
CA PRO A 42 -12.94 25.17 2.09
C PRO A 42 -12.20 25.17 0.74
N GLU A 43 -11.60 26.29 0.37
CA GLU A 43 -10.84 26.45 -0.88
C GLU A 43 -9.56 25.61 -0.88
N ALA A 44 -8.88 25.54 0.27
CA ALA A 44 -7.71 24.69 0.48
C ALA A 44 -8.08 23.20 0.43
N LEU A 45 -9.24 22.81 0.95
CA LEU A 45 -9.72 21.42 0.88
C LEU A 45 -10.13 21.02 -0.55
N ALA A 46 -10.78 21.92 -1.29
CA ALA A 46 -11.11 21.69 -2.70
C ALA A 46 -9.86 21.57 -3.58
N GLY A 47 -8.85 22.42 -3.36
CA GLY A 47 -7.54 22.32 -4.00
C GLY A 47 -6.78 21.05 -3.58
N GLY A 48 -6.84 20.69 -2.30
CA GLY A 48 -6.28 19.45 -1.77
C GLY A 48 -6.90 18.20 -2.37
N GLY A 49 -8.22 18.20 -2.58
CA GLY A 49 -8.94 17.11 -3.24
C GLY A 49 -8.54 16.92 -4.71
N LEU A 50 -8.42 18.03 -5.46
CA LEU A 50 -7.88 18.00 -6.83
C LEU A 50 -6.42 17.50 -6.86
N GLY A 51 -5.58 17.98 -5.95
CA GLY A 51 -4.20 17.52 -5.80
C GLY A 51 -4.09 16.03 -5.47
N ALA A 52 -4.93 15.54 -4.55
CA ALA A 52 -5.00 14.13 -4.18
C ALA A 52 -5.45 13.24 -5.36
N ALA A 53 -6.39 13.71 -6.18
CA ALA A 53 -6.81 13.01 -7.38
C ALA A 53 -5.70 12.92 -8.43
N THR A 54 -4.99 14.02 -8.69
CA THR A 54 -3.82 14.03 -9.60
C THR A 54 -2.69 13.15 -9.08
N TYR A 55 -2.39 13.23 -7.78
CA TYR A 55 -1.38 12.36 -7.15
C TYR A 55 -1.75 10.88 -7.27
N SER A 56 -3.02 10.54 -7.02
CA SER A 56 -3.52 9.17 -7.13
C SER A 56 -3.42 8.64 -8.56
N PHE A 57 -3.72 9.46 -9.56
CA PHE A 57 -3.59 9.11 -10.97
C PHE A 57 -2.14 8.74 -11.33
N ILE A 58 -1.18 9.60 -10.97
CA ILE A 58 0.25 9.35 -11.23
C ILE A 58 0.73 8.14 -10.42
N SER A 59 0.34 8.03 -9.16
CA SER A 59 0.73 6.93 -8.27
C SER A 59 0.24 5.58 -8.80
N PHE A 60 -1.01 5.49 -9.27
CA PHE A 60 -1.52 4.25 -9.85
C PHE A 60 -0.78 3.86 -11.12
N PHE A 61 -0.40 4.82 -11.96
CA PHE A 61 0.45 4.54 -13.12
C PHE A 61 1.81 3.96 -12.70
N CYS A 62 2.51 4.61 -11.75
CA CYS A 62 3.80 4.14 -11.25
C CYS A 62 3.71 2.75 -10.60
N VAL A 63 2.71 2.53 -9.73
CA VAL A 63 2.47 1.22 -9.09
C VAL A 63 2.15 0.17 -10.14
N GLY A 64 1.38 0.50 -11.17
CA GLY A 64 1.09 -0.39 -12.29
C GLY A 64 2.35 -0.82 -13.06
N VAL A 65 3.25 0.14 -13.35
CA VAL A 65 4.55 -0.16 -13.97
C VAL A 65 5.39 -1.05 -13.06
N MET A 66 5.47 -0.75 -11.76
CA MET A 66 6.19 -1.57 -10.80
C MET A 66 5.63 -3.00 -10.70
N ALA A 67 4.31 -3.16 -10.72
CA ALA A 67 3.66 -4.47 -10.69
C ALA A 67 3.96 -5.29 -11.97
N ALA A 68 3.99 -4.64 -13.14
CA ALA A 68 4.37 -5.28 -14.39
C ALA A 68 5.83 -5.74 -14.37
N VAL A 69 6.74 -4.87 -13.92
CA VAL A 69 8.16 -5.21 -13.74
C VAL A 69 8.33 -6.35 -12.73
N GLY A 70 7.66 -6.28 -11.59
CA GLY A 70 7.69 -7.34 -10.58
C GLY A 70 7.24 -8.70 -11.12
N THR A 71 6.24 -8.71 -12.00
CA THR A 71 5.81 -9.94 -12.69
C THR A 71 6.89 -10.47 -13.63
N LEU A 72 7.50 -9.62 -14.46
CA LEU A 72 8.58 -10.00 -15.37
C LEU A 72 9.79 -10.55 -14.61
N VAL A 73 10.19 -9.88 -13.52
CA VAL A 73 11.28 -10.30 -12.63
C VAL A 73 10.94 -11.62 -11.96
N SER A 74 9.72 -11.82 -11.46
CA SER A 74 9.31 -13.08 -10.85
C SER A 74 9.36 -14.26 -11.83
N ILE A 75 9.02 -14.02 -13.11
CA ILE A 75 9.10 -15.05 -14.16
C ILE A 75 10.56 -15.39 -14.46
N ARG A 76 11.44 -14.39 -14.62
CA ARG A 76 12.88 -14.57 -14.88
C ARG A 76 13.59 -15.24 -13.71
N HIS A 77 13.33 -14.78 -12.50
CA HIS A 77 13.85 -15.37 -11.28
C HIS A 77 13.39 -16.82 -11.09
N GLY A 78 12.11 -17.11 -11.39
CA GLY A 78 11.57 -18.47 -11.39
C GLY A 78 12.16 -19.40 -12.46
N ALA A 79 12.66 -18.84 -13.56
CA ALA A 79 13.36 -19.58 -14.63
C ALA A 79 14.84 -19.89 -14.30
N GLY A 80 15.34 -19.46 -13.13
CA GLY A 80 16.73 -19.68 -12.70
C GLY A 80 17.73 -18.67 -13.25
N ASP A 81 17.27 -17.62 -13.94
CA ASP A 81 18.11 -16.58 -14.50
C ASP A 81 18.36 -15.50 -13.43
N SER A 82 19.38 -15.73 -12.61
CA SER A 82 19.69 -14.90 -11.43
C SER A 82 20.41 -13.58 -11.78
N GLU A 83 20.73 -13.35 -13.07
CA GLU A 83 21.49 -12.18 -13.53
C GLU A 83 20.63 -11.05 -14.15
N GLY A 84 19.31 -11.23 -14.34
CA GLY A 84 18.39 -10.15 -14.76
C GLY A 84 17.40 -10.53 -15.86
#